data_AF-A0A3M1IUL6-F1
#
_entry.id   AF-A0A3M1IUL6-F1
#
_cell.length_a   1.000
_cell.length_b   1.000
_cell.length_c   1.000
_cell.angle_alpha   90.00
_cell.angle_beta   90.00
_cell.angle_gamma   90.00
#
_symmetry.space_group_name_H-M   'P 1'
#
loop_
_entity.id
_entity.type
_entity.pdbx_description
1 polymer ?
#
loop_
_entity_poly.entity_id
_entity_poly.type
_entity_poly.pdbx_seq_one_letter_code
_entity_poly.pdbx_strand_id
1 'polypeptide(L)'
;GSESYLAFDESDFKLMDAAGKLYVSYDPNCGVIPNAVGGVAAEGESFEGTVCFQVPPDAGPFRLLYERYDSPAVYIPLPAE
;
A
#
# COMPACT_ATOMS: atom_id res chain seq x y z
N GLY A 1 -18.43 23.76 -7.74
CA GLY A 1 -16.97 23.53 -7.73
C GLY A 1 -16.77 22.06 -7.97
N SER A 2 -15.83 21.66 -8.81
CA SER A 2 -15.53 20.24 -9.03
C SER A 2 -14.91 19.69 -7.75
N GLU A 3 -15.61 18.80 -7.07
CA GLU A 3 -15.04 18.01 -5.98
C GLU A 3 -13.90 17.18 -6.55
N SER A 4 -12.70 17.29 -5.98
CA SER A 4 -11.57 16.44 -6.33
C SER A 4 -11.67 15.15 -5.52
N TYR A 5 -11.58 14.01 -6.21
CA TYR A 5 -11.67 12.69 -5.59
C TYR A 5 -10.38 11.93 -5.83
N LEU A 6 -9.96 11.19 -4.82
CA LEU A 6 -8.86 10.25 -4.88
C LEU A 6 -9.41 8.83 -4.86
N ALA A 7 -9.32 8.13 -5.99
CA ALA A 7 -9.51 6.67 -6.01
C ALA A 7 -8.22 6.00 -5.54
N PHE A 8 -8.34 4.99 -4.69
CA PHE A 8 -7.21 4.21 -4.20
C PHE A 8 -7.61 2.75 -4.04
N ASP A 9 -6.64 1.87 -4.18
CA ASP A 9 -6.80 0.41 -4.10
C ASP A 9 -5.58 -0.21 -3.41
N GLU A 10 -5.73 -1.43 -2.88
CA GLU A 10 -4.61 -2.19 -2.33
C GLU A 10 -3.44 -2.33 -3.30
N SER A 11 -3.70 -2.43 -4.60
CA SER A 11 -2.67 -2.55 -5.65
C SER A 11 -1.79 -1.31 -5.83
N ASP A 12 -2.21 -0.14 -5.31
CA ASP A 12 -1.39 1.07 -5.27
C ASP A 12 -0.26 0.96 -4.23
N PHE A 13 -0.30 -0.05 -3.35
CA PHE A 13 0.68 -0.28 -2.30
C PHE A 13 1.63 -1.42 -2.65
N LYS A 14 2.93 -1.17 -2.47
CA LYS A 14 4.00 -2.15 -2.64
C LYS A 14 4.91 -2.16 -1.43
N LEU A 15 5.52 -3.30 -1.14
CA LEU A 15 6.55 -3.41 -0.11
C LEU A 15 7.90 -3.58 -0.79
N MET A 16 8.92 -2.84 -0.34
CA MET A 16 10.28 -2.93 -0.87
C MET A 16 11.26 -3.35 0.21
N ASP A 17 12.02 -4.42 -0.02
CA ASP A 17 13.10 -4.83 0.88
C ASP A 17 14.39 -4.03 0.66
N ALA A 18 15.41 -4.30 1.49
CA ALA A 18 16.70 -3.63 1.41
C ALA A 18 17.48 -3.89 0.11
N ALA A 19 17.19 -5.00 -0.59
CA ALA A 19 17.76 -5.30 -1.89
C ALA A 19 17.03 -4.59 -3.05
N GLY A 20 15.95 -3.87 -2.75
CA GLY A 20 15.13 -3.16 -3.74
C GLY A 20 14.11 -4.05 -4.44
N LYS A 21 13.87 -5.28 -3.95
CA LYS A 21 12.85 -6.15 -4.50
C LYS A 21 11.47 -5.71 -4.02
N LEU A 22 10.51 -5.69 -4.95
CA LEU A 22 9.12 -5.29 -4.70
C LEU A 22 8.24 -6.52 -4.47
N TYR A 23 7.33 -6.39 -3.50
CA TYR A 23 6.26 -7.33 -3.21
C TYR A 23 4.92 -6.61 -3.40
N VAL A 24 3.97 -7.29 -4.03
CA VAL A 24 2.62 -6.77 -4.29
C VAL A 24 1.66 -7.17 -3.17
N SER A 25 0.62 -6.36 -2.98
CA SER A 25 -0.36 -6.49 -1.90
C SER A 25 -1.50 -7.47 -2.18
N TYR A 26 -1.75 -7.81 -3.45
CA TYR A 26 -2.86 -8.67 -3.88
C TYR A 26 -2.46 -10.16 -3.95
N ASP A 27 -1.72 -10.65 -2.96
CA ASP A 27 -1.31 -12.06 -2.93
C ASP A 27 -2.48 -12.97 -2.48
N PRO A 28 -2.85 -14.01 -3.26
CA PRO A 28 -3.97 -14.91 -2.91
C PRO A 28 -3.77 -15.69 -1.60
N ASN A 29 -2.56 -15.76 -1.05
CA ASN A 29 -2.27 -16.46 0.19
C ASN A 29 -2.63 -15.67 1.45
N CYS A 30 -2.96 -14.38 1.32
CA CYS A 30 -3.39 -13.53 2.44
C CYS A 30 -4.79 -13.87 2.99
N GLY A 31 -5.55 -14.70 2.27
CA GLY A 31 -6.91 -15.06 2.66
C GLY A 31 -7.85 -13.83 2.66
N VAL A 32 -8.77 -13.77 3.61
CA VAL A 32 -9.69 -12.62 3.76
C VAL A 32 -9.00 -11.54 4.59
N ILE A 33 -8.73 -10.39 3.97
CA ILE A 33 -8.14 -9.22 4.62
C ILE A 33 -9.28 -8.40 5.26
N PRO A 34 -9.37 -8.31 6.60
CA PRO A 34 -10.37 -7.47 7.24
C PRO A 34 -10.06 -5.99 6.98
N ASN A 35 -11.09 -5.20 6.65
CA ASN A 35 -10.94 -3.78 6.31
C ASN A 35 -9.87 -3.53 5.23
N ALA A 36 -9.89 -4.33 4.15
CA ALA A 36 -8.98 -4.16 3.02
C ALA A 36 -9.02 -2.72 2.50
N VAL A 37 -7.85 -2.18 2.15
CA VAL A 37 -7.78 -0.81 1.65
C VAL A 37 -8.39 -0.72 0.25
N GLY A 38 -9.30 0.23 0.06
CA GLY A 38 -9.86 0.50 -1.26
C GLY A 38 -11.07 1.43 -1.19
N GLY A 39 -11.20 2.31 -2.18
CA GLY A 39 -12.35 3.20 -2.28
C GLY A 39 -12.04 4.53 -2.94
N VAL A 40 -12.84 5.53 -2.56
CA VAL A 40 -12.72 6.90 -3.05
C VAL A 40 -12.79 7.84 -1.85
N ALA A 41 -11.82 8.74 -1.73
CA ALA A 41 -11.79 9.79 -0.72
C ALA A 41 -12.04 11.15 -1.38
N ALA A 42 -12.89 11.98 -0.78
CA ALA A 42 -12.99 13.38 -1.17
C ALA A 42 -11.80 14.19 -0.61
N GLU A 43 -11.61 15.39 -1.14
CA GLU A 43 -10.56 16.29 -0.67
C GLU A 43 -10.66 16.58 0.84
N GLY A 44 -9.56 16.33 1.57
CA GLY A 44 -9.49 16.52 3.02
C GLY A 44 -10.01 15.35 3.86
N GLU A 45 -10.61 14.34 3.24
CA GLU A 45 -10.96 13.10 3.93
C GLU A 45 -9.74 12.21 4.13
N SER A 46 -9.80 11.36 5.16
CA SER A 46 -8.79 10.34 5.44
C SER A 46 -9.45 8.97 5.43
N PHE A 47 -8.68 7.97 5.04
CA PHE A 47 -9.11 6.58 5.05
C PHE A 47 -8.13 5.72 5.84
N GLU A 48 -8.63 4.65 6.44
CA GLU A 48 -7.84 3.64 7.14
C GLU A 48 -8.22 2.26 6.65
N GLY A 49 -7.22 1.47 6.28
CA GLY A 49 -7.40 0.13 5.76
C GLY A 49 -6.18 -0.74 6.01
N THR A 50 -6.33 -2.02 5.67
CA THR A 50 -5.30 -3.04 5.80
C THR A 50 -4.83 -3.48 4.43
N VAL A 51 -3.51 -3.62 4.28
CA VAL A 51 -2.87 -4.29 3.15
C VAL A 51 -2.11 -5.49 3.67
N CYS A 52 -2.05 -6.56 2.89
CA CYS A 52 -1.30 -7.76 3.23
C CYS A 52 -0.19 -7.98 2.21
N PHE A 53 1.00 -8.39 2.67
CA PHE A 53 2.11 -8.74 1.80
C PHE A 53 2.63 -10.11 2.21
N GLN A 54 2.86 -10.98 1.23
CA GLN A 54 3.62 -12.19 1.45
C GLN A 54 5.10 -11.94 1.15
N VAL A 55 5.94 -12.15 2.16
CA VAL A 55 7.39 -11.98 2.07
C VAL A 55 8.13 -13.21 2.59
N PRO A 56 9.37 -13.46 2.12
CA PRO A 56 10.27 -14.42 2.76
C PRO A 56 10.51 -14.07 4.23
N PRO A 57 10.71 -15.06 5.11
CA PRO A 57 10.88 -14.83 6.56
C PRO A 57 12.16 -14.04 6.91
N ASP A 58 13.14 -14.03 6.02
CA ASP A 58 14.42 -13.34 6.15
C ASP A 58 14.49 -12.03 5.34
N ALA A 59 13.40 -11.67 4.65
CA ALA A 59 13.35 -10.41 3.92
C ALA A 59 13.18 -9.23 4.88
N GLY A 60 13.81 -8.11 4.53
CA GLY A 60 13.77 -6.87 5.28
C GLY A 60 15.13 -6.16 5.30
N PRO A 61 15.25 -5.01 5.98
CA PRO A 61 14.15 -4.15 6.42
C PRO A 61 13.26 -3.69 5.25
N PHE A 62 12.02 -3.33 5.56
CA PHE A 62 11.03 -2.96 4.55
C PHE A 62 10.71 -1.46 4.52
N ARG A 63 10.31 -0.99 3.35
CA ARG A 63 9.67 0.31 3.11
C ARG A 63 8.35 0.08 2.41
N LEU A 64 7.29 0.76 2.84
CA LEU A 64 6.03 0.79 2.13
C LEU A 64 6.12 1.84 1.02
N LEU A 65 5.67 1.48 -0.16
CA LEU A 65 5.58 2.36 -1.32
C LEU A 65 4.09 2.56 -1.62
N TYR A 66 3.72 3.82 -1.87
CA TYR A 66 2.43 4.17 -2.43
C TYR A 66 2.66 4.76 -3.83
N GLU A 67 2.22 4.05 -4.85
CA GLU A 67 2.42 4.37 -6.26
C GLU A 67 1.09 4.57 -6.97
N ARG A 68 0.71 5.82 -7.16
CA ARG A 68 -0.44 6.18 -7.99
C ARG A 68 -0.02 6.32 -9.46
N TYR A 69 -0.94 6.03 -10.36
CA TYR A 69 -0.72 6.19 -11.81
C TYR A 69 -0.29 7.61 -12.23
N ASP A 70 -0.79 8.64 -11.55
CA ASP A 70 -0.64 10.05 -11.93
C ASP A 70 0.33 10.84 -11.04
N SER A 71 1.00 10.20 -10.08
CA SER A 71 1.80 10.87 -9.06
C SER A 71 3.13 10.14 -8.80
N PRO A 72 4.20 10.84 -8.41
CA PRO A 72 5.43 10.20 -7.98
C PRO A 72 5.20 9.25 -6.80
N ALA A 73 5.94 8.14 -6.77
CA ALA A 73 5.93 7.19 -5.68
C ALA A 73 6.29 7.84 -4.34
N VAL A 74 5.51 7.56 -3.30
CA VAL A 74 5.80 7.97 -1.93
C VAL A 74 6.40 6.78 -1.17
N TYR A 75 7.52 7.01 -0.50
CA TYR A 75 8.22 5.99 0.30
C TYR A 75 7.99 6.26 1.78
N ILE A 76 7.37 5.31 2.46
CA ILE A 76 6.99 5.39 3.86
C ILE A 76 7.85 4.38 4.64
N PRO A 77 8.74 4.82 5.54
CA PRO A 77 9.50 3.92 6.39
C PRO A 77 8.55 3.19 7.35
N LEU A 78 8.73 1.88 7.48
CA LEU A 78 8.00 1.10 8.49
C LEU A 78 8.72 1.19 9.84
N PRO A 79 7.98 1.13 10.97
CA PRO A 79 8.59 0.99 12.28
C PRO A 79 9.52 -0.22 12.30
N ALA A 80 10.66 -0.11 12.98
CA ALA A 80 11.44 -1.29 13.31
C ALA A 80 10.63 -2.16 14.27
N GLU A 81 10.59 -3.47 14.01
CA GLU A 81 10.07 -4.46 14.96
C GLU A 81 10.92 -4.54 16.23
#